data_AF-A0A2P8HRD9-F1
#
_entry.id   AF-A0A2P8HRD9-F1
#
_cell.length_a   1.000
_cell.length_b   1.000
_cell.length_c   1.000
_cell.angle_alpha   90.00
_cell.angle_beta   90.00
_cell.angle_gamma   90.00
#
_symmetry.space_group_name_H-M   'P 1'
#
loop_
_entity.id
_entity.type
_entity.pdbx_description
1 polymer ?
#
loop_
_entity_poly.entity_id
_entity_poly.type
_entity_poly.pdbx_seq_one_letter_code
_entity_poly.pdbx_strand_id
1 'polypeptide(L)'
;MNKTFKDLLLVTLIPLGVFLIACLSGSEGIIMAGILSMLLVGAYFITGLILLILKNNHWGKVLLLSAGIVLLVGLSTCGIMMNGMSFH
;
A
#
# COMPACT_ATOMS: atom_id res chain seq x y z
N MET A 1 6.07 22.49 -4.11
CA MET A 1 5.49 21.13 -3.93
C MET A 1 4.82 21.06 -2.56
N ASN A 2 3.52 20.76 -2.48
CA ASN A 2 2.75 20.78 -1.22
C ASN A 2 3.30 19.75 -0.22
N LYS A 3 3.47 20.12 1.06
CA LYS A 3 3.98 19.23 2.13
C LYS A 3 3.22 17.89 2.18
N THR A 4 1.89 17.96 2.08
CA THR A 4 0.99 16.80 2.06
C THR A 4 1.31 15.82 0.94
N PHE A 5 1.66 16.31 -0.25
CA PHE A 5 2.01 15.46 -1.39
C PHE A 5 3.35 14.78 -1.20
N LYS A 6 4.31 15.48 -0.60
CA LYS A 6 5.64 14.93 -0.30
C LYS A 6 5.55 13.84 0.78
N ASP A 7 4.77 14.08 1.82
CA ASP A 7 4.56 13.11 2.90
C ASP A 7 3.78 11.89 2.43
N LEU A 8 2.74 12.09 1.61
CA LEU A 8 1.99 11.01 0.97
C LEU A 8 2.86 10.15 0.06
N LEU A 9 3.75 10.76 -0.72
CA LEU A 9 4.70 10.03 -1.56
C LEU A 9 5.65 9.22 -0.70
N LEU A 10 6.22 9.79 0.37
CA LEU A 10 7.15 9.07 1.24
C LEU A 10 6.47 7.88 1.93
N VAL A 11 5.27 8.09 2.48
CA VAL A 11 4.51 7.07 3.22
C VAL A 11 4.01 5.94 2.31
N THR A 12 3.79 6.19 1.02
CA THR A 12 3.46 5.14 0.04
C THR A 12 4.69 4.46 -0.55
N LEU A 13 5.73 5.22 -0.88
CA LEU A 13 6.89 4.73 -1.62
C LEU A 13 7.79 3.82 -0.77
N ILE A 14 7.93 4.09 0.54
CA ILE A 14 8.70 3.24 1.45
C ILE A 14 8.12 1.81 1.51
N PRO A 15 6.84 1.59 1.85
CA PRO A 15 6.28 0.24 1.89
C PRO A 15 6.22 -0.40 0.50
N LEU A 16 5.94 0.36 -0.56
CA LEU A 16 6.02 -0.18 -1.93
C LEU A 16 7.42 -0.72 -2.26
N GLY A 17 8.47 0.03 -1.89
CA GLY A 17 9.85 -0.37 -2.11
C GLY A 17 10.19 -1.66 -1.36
N VAL A 18 9.75 -1.78 -0.11
CA VAL A 18 9.94 -3.00 0.70
C VAL A 18 9.20 -4.19 0.08
N PHE A 19 7.96 -4.00 -0.39
CA PHE A 19 7.21 -5.07 -1.06
C PHE A 19 7.84 -5.51 -2.37
N LEU A 20 8.36 -4.58 -3.17
CA LEU A 20 9.08 -4.89 -4.41
C LEU A 20 10.35 -5.71 -4.13
N ILE A 21 11.11 -5.35 -3.10
CA ILE A 21 12.29 -6.11 -2.69
C ILE A 21 11.90 -7.52 -2.19
N ALA A 22 10.82 -7.63 -1.42
CA ALA A 22 10.30 -8.92 -0.96
C ALA A 22 9.82 -9.81 -2.13
N CYS A 23 9.21 -9.22 -3.16
CA CYS A 23 8.81 -9.94 -4.37
C CYS A 23 10.00 -10.45 -5.20
N LEU A 24 11.18 -9.81 -5.12
CA LEU A 24 12.40 -10.28 -5.78
C LEU A 24 13.02 -11.51 -5.12
N SER A 25 12.64 -11.83 -3.87
CA SER A 25 13.15 -13.00 -3.12
C SER A 25 12.53 -14.34 -3.52
N GLY A 26 11.65 -14.39 -4.52
CA GLY A 26 11.04 -15.61 -5.05
C GLY A 26 9.57 -15.81 -4.67
N SER A 27 9.02 -16.99 -4.99
CA SER A 27 7.58 -17.31 -4.87
C SER A 27 7.02 -17.19 -3.46
N GLU A 28 7.80 -17.57 -2.45
CA GLU A 28 7.42 -17.43 -1.03
C GLU A 28 7.37 -15.95 -0.59
N GLY A 29 8.24 -15.12 -1.15
CA GLY A 29 8.30 -13.68 -0.90
C GLY A 29 7.06 -12.93 -1.40
N ILE A 30 6.46 -13.37 -2.51
CA ILE A 30 5.24 -12.77 -3.08
C ILE A 30 4.05 -13.01 -2.15
N ILE A 31 3.90 -14.24 -1.64
CA ILE A 31 2.79 -14.59 -0.73
C ILE A 31 2.95 -13.83 0.58
N MET A 32 4.16 -13.78 1.13
CA MET A 32 4.44 -13.06 2.37
C MET A 32 4.24 -11.55 2.20
N ALA A 33 4.69 -10.96 1.09
CA ALA A 33 4.45 -9.55 0.76
C ALA A 33 2.96 -9.24 0.61
N GLY A 34 2.18 -10.15 0.02
CA GLY A 34 0.72 -10.03 -0.09
C GLY A 34 0.04 -9.95 1.28
N ILE A 35 0.36 -10.87 2.19
CA ILE A 35 -0.21 -10.90 3.54
C ILE A 35 0.20 -9.64 4.34
N LEU A 36 1.48 -9.27 4.26
CA LEU A 36 2.01 -8.11 4.99
C LEU A 36 1.42 -6.79 4.45
N SER A 37 1.21 -6.69 3.14
CA SER A 37 0.57 -5.53 2.51
C SER A 37 -0.89 -5.37 2.91
N MET A 38 -1.66 -6.46 3.00
CA MET A 38 -3.04 -6.41 3.51
C MET A 38 -3.09 -5.90 4.95
N LEU A 39 -2.19 -6.37 5.81
CA LEU A 39 -2.15 -5.96 7.21
C LEU A 39 -1.71 -4.50 7.36
N LEU A 40 -0.73 -4.06 6.58
CA LEU A 40 -0.24 -2.67 6.56
C LEU A 40 -1.33 -1.70 6.06
N VAL A 41 -1.99 -2.04 4.96
CA VAL A 41 -3.11 -1.27 4.41
C VAL A 41 -4.25 -1.18 5.41
N GLY A 42 -4.63 -2.30 6.04
CA GLY A 42 -5.69 -2.32 7.05
C GLY A 42 -5.36 -1.41 8.23
N ALA A 43 -4.12 -1.47 8.73
CA ALA A 43 -3.65 -0.56 9.78
C ALA A 43 -3.70 0.91 9.33
N TYR A 44 -3.18 1.23 8.13
CA TYR A 44 -3.18 2.60 7.61
C TYR A 44 -4.59 3.15 7.39
N PHE A 45 -5.51 2.29 6.96
CA PHE A 45 -6.92 2.63 6.80
C PHE A 45 -7.57 2.96 8.15
N ILE A 46 -7.44 2.08 9.15
CA ILE A 46 -8.01 2.31 10.48
C ILE A 46 -7.38 3.53 11.16
N THR A 47 -6.05 3.65 11.16
CA THR A 47 -5.36 4.81 11.77
C THR A 47 -5.70 6.11 11.05
N GLY A 48 -5.79 6.11 9.72
CA GLY A 48 -6.20 7.27 8.94
C GLY A 48 -7.63 7.71 9.22
N LEU A 49 -8.54 6.76 9.41
CA LEU A 49 -9.94 7.01 9.74
C LEU A 49 -10.10 7.56 11.16
N ILE A 50 -9.37 7.02 12.14
CA ILE A 50 -9.31 7.56 13.51
C ILE A 50 -8.77 9.00 13.52
N LEU A 51 -7.70 9.29 12.76
CA LEU A 51 -7.12 10.63 12.68
C LEU A 51 -8.06 11.65 12.02
N LEU A 52 -8.87 11.23 11.05
CA LEU A 52 -9.93 12.08 10.49
C LEU A 52 -11.03 12.38 11.52
N ILE A 53 -11.45 11.38 12.30
CA ILE A 53 -12.45 11.57 13.36
C ILE A 53 -11.93 12.53 14.44
N LEU A 54 -10.63 12.46 14.77
CA LEU A 54 -9.95 13.36 15.71
C LEU A 54 -9.66 14.76 15.13
N LYS A 55 -10.23 15.14 13.98
CA LYS A 55 -10.01 16.42 13.26
C LYS A 55 -8.55 16.67 12.84
N ASN A 56 -7.68 15.68 12.88
CA ASN A 56 -6.30 15.79 12.40
C ASN A 56 -6.25 15.57 10.88
N ASN A 57 -6.85 16.53 10.16
CA ASN A 57 -7.18 16.44 8.75
C ASN A 57 -5.98 16.24 7.82
N HIS A 58 -4.78 16.68 8.23
CA HIS A 58 -3.58 16.53 7.41
C HIS A 58 -3.16 15.05 7.36
N TRP A 59 -2.85 14.46 8.52
CA TRP A 59 -2.34 13.09 8.62
C TRP A 59 -3.40 12.03 8.29
N GLY A 60 -4.66 12.29 8.66
CA GLY A 60 -5.77 11.38 8.31
C GLY A 60 -5.95 11.24 6.80
N LYS A 61 -5.92 12.36 6.06
CA LYS A 61 -6.00 12.34 4.58
C LYS A 61 -4.78 11.68 3.95
N VAL A 62 -3.57 11.97 4.44
CA VAL A 62 -2.32 11.38 3.93
C VAL A 62 -2.37 9.85 4.08
N LEU A 63 -2.74 9.34 5.25
CA LEU A 63 -2.81 7.90 5.52
C LEU A 63 -3.90 7.20 4.68
N LEU A 64 -5.10 7.78 4.59
CA LEU A 64 -6.19 7.19 3.79
C LEU A 64 -5.87 7.16 2.29
N LEU A 65 -5.32 8.25 1.74
CA LEU A 65 -4.88 8.29 0.36
C LEU A 65 -3.73 7.29 0.13
N SER A 66 -2.79 7.18 1.08
CA SER A 66 -1.70 6.23 0.96
C SER A 66 -2.18 4.77 0.95
N ALA A 67 -3.12 4.41 1.83
CA ALA A 67 -3.73 3.09 1.86
C ALA A 67 -4.48 2.78 0.56
N GLY A 68 -5.21 3.76 0.02
CA GLY A 68 -5.90 3.65 -1.26
C GLY A 68 -4.94 3.39 -2.42
N ILE A 69 -3.84 4.15 -2.52
CA ILE A 69 -2.82 3.97 -3.57
C ILE A 69 -2.15 2.59 -3.44
N VAL A 70 -1.77 2.18 -2.24
CA VAL A 70 -1.14 0.86 -2.01
C VAL A 70 -2.11 -0.27 -2.39
N LEU A 71 -3.40 -0.16 -2.09
CA LEU A 71 -4.43 -1.11 -2.55
C LEU A 71 -4.56 -1.14 -4.06
N LEU A 72 -4.62 0.03 -4.69
CA LEU A 72 -4.80 0.16 -6.14
C LEU A 72 -3.62 -0.47 -6.88
N VAL A 73 -2.39 -0.20 -6.42
CA VAL A 73 -1.18 -0.83 -6.95
C VAL A 73 -1.19 -2.33 -6.68
N GLY A 74 -1.45 -2.76 -5.44
CA GLY A 74 -1.49 -4.16 -5.05
C GLY A 74 -2.47 -4.99 -5.88
N LEU A 75 -3.71 -4.52 -6.02
CA LEU A 75 -4.74 -5.14 -6.86
C LEU A 75 -4.33 -5.17 -8.35
N SER A 76 -3.66 -4.12 -8.84
CA SER A 76 -3.15 -4.10 -10.22
C SER A 76 -2.05 -5.14 -10.44
N THR A 77 -1.09 -5.26 -9.51
CA THR A 77 -0.02 -6.28 -9.58
C THR A 77 -0.57 -7.69 -9.47
N CYS A 78 -1.51 -7.95 -8.55
CA CYS A 78 -2.15 -9.25 -8.42
C CYS A 78 -2.97 -9.61 -9.67
N GLY A 79 -3.70 -8.62 -10.23
CA GLY A 79 -4.48 -8.79 -11.46
C GLY A 79 -3.60 -9.09 -12.68
N ILE A 80 -2.48 -8.39 -12.84
CA ILE A 80 -1.50 -8.66 -13.91
C ILE A 80 -0.88 -10.05 -13.73
N MET A 81 -0.53 -10.43 -12.50
CA MET A 81 0.05 -11.76 -12.21
C MET A 81 -0.95 -12.89 -12.49
N MET A 82 -2.22 -12.73 -12.09
CA MET A 82 -3.28 -13.69 -12.44
C MET A 82 -3.53 -13.76 -13.94
N ASN A 83 -3.47 -12.64 -14.65
CA ASN A 83 -3.64 -12.63 -16.11
C ASN A 83 -2.43 -13.26 -16.84
N GLY A 84 -1.23 -13.12 -16.30
CA GLY A 84 -0.02 -13.84 -16.75
C GLY A 84 -0.05 -15.33 -16.42
N MET A 85 -0.86 -15.75 -15.45
CA MET A 85 -1.14 -17.17 -15.13
C MET A 85 -2.35 -17.74 -15.88
N SER A 86 -2.94 -17.01 -16.84
CA SER A 86 -3.92 -17.56 -17.78
C SER A 86 -3.26 -18.61 -18.67
N PHE A 87 -3.25 -19.84 -18.17
CA PHE A 87 -3.18 -21.14 -18.85
C PHE A 87 -2.28 -21.25 -20.09
N HIS A 88 -1.09 -21.79 -19.86
CA HIS A 88 -0.53 -22.85 -20.70
C HIS A 88 -0.09 -24.02 -19.81
#